data_AF-A0A1M7MEB6-F1
#
_entry.id   AF-A0A1M7MEB6-F1
#
_cell.length_a   1.000
_cell.length_b   1.000
_cell.length_c   1.000
_cell.angle_alpha   90.00
_cell.angle_beta   90.00
_cell.angle_gamma   90.00
#
_symmetry.space_group_name_H-M   'P 1'
#
loop_
_entity.id
_entity.type
_entity.pdbx_description
1 polymer ?
#
loop_
_entity_poly.entity_id
_entity_poly.type
_entity_poly.pdbx_seq_one_letter_code
_entity_poly.pdbx_strand_id
1 'polypeptide(L)'
;MNFININIDTPMKTLLLLLSAVVFSCTAMAQTVIKMRPPDPEEPIMTDSIVYEGETSVVIMNRQFLLDYMDMLDTALPRQQYSGLAVNHISFKNFSKADMAAHFQKAYCYLKDTTNKDLTYSTTKMYMQWAEDGGILLPYIETIMADLLQQARLKVIEKFVKPQLPVTSYKMIFEPVNGNDFRVFRLNNGKQIFRESTFAAEQQLATFYPR
;
A
#
# COMPACT_ATOMS: atom_id res chain seq x y z
N MET A 1 31.50 59.82 25.54
CA MET A 1 30.24 59.09 25.82
C MET A 1 29.87 58.35 24.55
N ASN A 2 29.90 57.01 24.60
CA ASN A 2 29.82 56.12 23.44
C ASN A 2 28.38 55.99 22.93
N PHE A 3 28.19 56.17 21.62
CA PHE A 3 26.97 55.79 20.93
C PHE A 3 26.97 54.26 20.73
N ILE A 4 25.98 53.58 21.30
CA ILE A 4 25.72 52.17 21.02
C ILE A 4 24.98 52.10 19.68
N ASN A 5 25.67 51.62 18.65
CA ASN A 5 25.11 51.35 17.34
C ASN A 5 24.47 49.95 17.38
N ILE A 6 23.14 49.89 17.46
CA ILE A 6 22.41 48.61 17.46
C ILE A 6 22.24 48.20 15.99
N ASN A 7 23.02 47.20 15.59
CA ASN A 7 22.98 46.60 14.26
C ASN A 7 21.71 45.73 14.11
N ILE A 8 20.82 46.09 13.18
CA ILE A 8 19.50 45.45 12.96
C ILE A 8 19.56 44.36 11.87
N ASP A 9 20.76 43.91 11.45
CA ASP A 9 20.90 43.06 10.24
C ASP A 9 20.76 41.54 10.45
N THR A 10 20.42 41.07 11.65
CA THR A 10 20.44 39.63 11.99
C THR A 10 19.08 38.89 11.95
N PRO A 11 17.92 39.45 12.35
CA PRO A 11 16.71 38.62 12.53
C PRO A 11 16.07 38.16 11.21
N MET A 12 16.18 38.97 10.14
CA MET A 12 15.57 38.64 8.83
C MET A 12 16.30 37.50 8.11
N LYS A 13 17.63 37.38 8.30
CA LYS A 13 18.47 36.33 7.72
C LYS A 13 18.24 34.98 8.41
N THR A 14 18.02 34.99 9.72
CA THR A 14 17.68 33.79 10.49
C THR A 14 16.28 33.28 10.14
N LEU A 15 15.32 34.18 9.92
CA LEU A 15 13.96 33.80 9.49
C LEU A 15 13.95 33.14 8.10
N LEU A 16 14.72 33.69 7.15
CA LEU A 16 14.85 33.14 5.80
C LEU A 16 15.51 31.76 5.78
N LEU A 17 16.50 31.53 6.65
CA LEU A 17 17.13 30.21 6.82
C LEU A 17 16.20 29.18 7.46
N LEU A 18 15.33 29.61 8.38
CA LEU A 18 14.37 28.72 9.04
C LEU A 18 13.24 28.33 8.07
N LEU A 19 12.80 29.27 7.22
CA LEU A 19 11.82 29.00 6.17
C LEU A 19 12.36 28.05 5.09
N SER A 20 13.62 28.17 4.70
CA SER A 20 14.23 27.23 3.76
C SER A 20 14.39 25.83 4.37
N ALA A 21 14.74 25.72 5.66
CA ALA A 21 14.82 24.44 6.36
C ALA A 21 13.46 23.74 6.46
N VAL A 22 12.36 24.49 6.67
CA VAL A 22 10.99 23.94 6.69
C VAL A 22 10.55 23.47 5.30
N VAL A 23 10.86 24.23 4.23
CA VAL A 23 10.53 23.82 2.86
C VAL A 23 11.33 22.58 2.43
N PHE A 24 12.60 22.46 2.85
CA PHE A 24 13.41 21.25 2.61
C PHE A 24 12.96 20.04 3.43
N SER A 25 12.42 20.24 4.64
CA SER A 25 11.89 19.12 5.43
C SER A 25 10.51 18.65 4.93
N CYS A 26 9.74 19.51 4.24
CA CYS A 26 8.53 19.11 3.54
C CYS A 26 8.80 18.35 2.23
N THR A 27 9.94 18.57 1.55
CA THR A 27 10.34 17.77 0.37
C THR A 27 11.05 16.47 0.72
N ALA A 28 11.42 16.27 1.99
CA ALA A 28 11.96 15.01 2.51
C ALA A 28 10.90 13.92 2.72
N MET A 29 9.62 14.20 2.43
CA MET A 29 8.64 13.15 2.08
C MET A 29 8.82 12.72 0.62
N ALA A 30 10.08 12.62 0.19
CA ALA A 30 10.45 11.93 -1.02
C ALA A 30 10.07 10.47 -0.78
N GLN A 31 9.00 10.06 -1.45
CA GLN A 31 8.63 8.68 -1.71
C GLN A 31 9.86 7.79 -1.59
N THR A 32 9.85 6.87 -0.62
CA THR A 32 10.67 5.67 -0.69
C THR A 32 10.23 4.93 -1.95
N VAL A 33 10.72 5.38 -3.10
CA VAL A 33 10.67 4.65 -4.35
C VAL A 33 11.55 3.45 -4.09
N ILE A 34 10.93 2.37 -3.63
CA ILE A 34 11.51 1.04 -3.69
C ILE A 34 11.79 0.82 -5.17
N LYS A 35 13.03 1.09 -5.58
CA LYS A 35 13.49 0.78 -6.93
C LYS A 35 13.27 -0.72 -7.07
N MET A 36 12.28 -1.11 -7.88
CA MET A 36 12.08 -2.51 -8.22
C MET A 36 13.38 -2.96 -8.89
N ARG A 37 14.08 -3.88 -8.23
CA ARG A 37 15.26 -4.52 -8.79
C ARG A 37 14.83 -5.14 -10.13
N PRO A 38 15.56 -4.94 -11.23
CA PRO A 38 15.37 -5.76 -12.42
C PRO A 38 15.43 -7.23 -11.99
N PRO A 39 14.53 -8.10 -12.45
CA PRO A 39 14.55 -9.50 -12.04
C PRO A 39 15.94 -10.07 -12.33
N ASP A 40 16.67 -10.42 -11.27
CA ASP A 40 17.96 -11.06 -11.42
C ASP A 40 17.71 -12.40 -12.13
N PRO A 41 18.50 -12.76 -13.17
CA PRO A 41 18.30 -13.99 -13.93
C PRO A 41 18.47 -15.28 -13.10
N GLU A 42 18.96 -15.15 -11.86
CA GLU A 42 19.12 -16.23 -10.88
C GLU A 42 17.94 -16.33 -9.90
N GLU A 43 17.02 -15.36 -9.88
CA GLU A 43 15.85 -15.45 -9.01
C GLU A 43 14.83 -16.44 -9.58
N PRO A 44 14.26 -17.31 -8.73
CA PRO A 44 13.32 -18.32 -9.20
C PRO A 44 12.12 -17.63 -9.83
N ILE A 45 11.90 -17.92 -11.12
CA ILE A 45 10.72 -17.51 -11.89
C ILE A 45 9.50 -17.71 -10.97
N MET A 46 8.66 -16.68 -10.83
CA MET A 46 7.42 -16.73 -10.04
C MET A 46 6.43 -17.72 -10.67
N THR A 47 6.73 -19.01 -10.52
CA THR A 47 6.05 -20.15 -11.14
C THR A 47 5.05 -20.75 -10.17
N ASP A 48 5.42 -20.81 -8.89
CA ASP A 48 4.56 -21.18 -7.77
C ASP A 48 4.59 -20.03 -6.74
N SER A 49 3.47 -19.33 -6.60
CA SER A 49 3.39 -18.07 -5.87
C SER A 49 2.37 -18.13 -4.74
N ILE A 50 2.72 -17.50 -3.63
CA ILE A 50 1.83 -17.22 -2.52
C ILE A 50 1.32 -15.79 -2.71
N VAL A 51 0.01 -15.63 -2.63
CA VAL A 51 -0.67 -14.34 -2.75
C VAL A 51 -1.14 -13.90 -1.37
N TYR A 52 -0.74 -12.72 -0.94
CA TYR A 52 -1.16 -12.11 0.32
C TYR A 52 -1.87 -10.78 0.03
N GLU A 53 -3.16 -10.75 0.27
CA GLU A 53 -4.02 -9.60 0.01
C GLU A 53 -4.21 -8.75 1.26
N GLY A 54 -3.56 -7.58 1.28
CA GLY A 54 -3.86 -6.51 2.21
C GLY A 54 -5.06 -5.66 1.77
N GLU A 55 -5.35 -4.64 2.57
CA GLU A 55 -6.41 -3.67 2.30
C GLU A 55 -6.07 -2.78 1.09
N THR A 56 -4.82 -2.29 1.03
CA THR A 56 -4.35 -1.34 0.01
C THR A 56 -3.39 -1.95 -1.00
N SER A 57 -2.95 -3.20 -0.80
CA SER A 57 -1.98 -3.85 -1.67
C SER A 57 -2.18 -5.36 -1.74
N VAL A 58 -1.69 -5.96 -2.81
CA VAL A 58 -1.50 -7.40 -2.98
C VAL A 58 0.00 -7.65 -3.04
N VAL A 59 0.48 -8.49 -2.14
CA VAL A 59 1.87 -8.94 -2.09
C VAL A 59 1.94 -10.34 -2.69
N ILE A 60 2.84 -10.54 -3.64
CA ILE A 60 3.07 -11.83 -4.29
C ILE A 60 4.51 -12.23 -4.00
N MET A 61 4.69 -13.43 -3.47
CA MET A 61 5.98 -14.01 -3.13
C MET A 61 6.15 -15.38 -3.75
N ASN A 62 7.37 -15.76 -4.11
CA ASN A 62 7.66 -17.12 -4.55
C ASN A 62 7.53 -18.07 -3.35
N ARG A 63 6.86 -19.22 -3.52
CA ARG A 63 6.75 -20.26 -2.49
C ARG A 63 8.12 -20.72 -1.99
N GLN A 64 9.12 -20.73 -2.86
CA GLN A 64 10.49 -21.13 -2.52
C GLN A 64 11.05 -20.33 -1.34
N PHE A 65 10.73 -19.03 -1.23
CA PHE A 65 11.21 -18.22 -0.10
C PHE A 65 10.65 -18.69 1.25
N LEU A 66 9.41 -19.18 1.27
CA LEU A 66 8.84 -19.77 2.47
C LEU A 66 9.48 -21.14 2.76
N LEU A 67 9.72 -21.95 1.74
CA LEU A 67 10.41 -23.25 1.88
C LEU A 67 11.81 -23.08 2.46
N ASP A 68 12.61 -22.16 1.90
CA ASP A 68 13.98 -21.87 2.38
C ASP A 68 13.97 -21.43 3.85
N TYR A 69 12.98 -20.61 4.24
CA TYR A 69 12.81 -20.19 5.61
C TYR A 69 12.44 -21.36 6.53
N MET A 70 11.51 -22.22 6.12
CA MET A 70 11.14 -23.37 6.94
C MET A 70 12.26 -24.41 7.02
N ASP A 71 13.07 -24.59 5.97
CA ASP A 71 14.28 -25.44 5.99
C ASP A 71 15.32 -24.89 6.98
N MET A 72 15.51 -23.57 7.03
CA MET A 72 16.34 -22.95 8.06
C MET A 72 15.78 -23.24 9.47
N LEU A 73 14.46 -23.08 9.67
CA LEU A 73 13.81 -23.36 10.95
C LEU A 73 13.91 -24.83 11.37
N ASP A 74 13.89 -25.78 10.43
CA ASP A 74 14.06 -27.21 10.73
C ASP A 74 15.38 -27.49 11.46
N THR A 75 16.43 -26.72 11.12
CA THR A 75 17.73 -26.82 11.79
C THR A 75 17.82 -25.96 13.06
N ALA A 76 17.12 -24.81 13.10
CA ALA A 76 17.24 -23.83 14.18
C ALA A 76 16.33 -24.16 15.38
N LEU A 77 15.10 -24.61 15.14
CA LEU A 77 14.12 -24.90 16.19
C LEU A 77 14.59 -25.98 17.17
N PRO A 78 15.16 -27.12 16.74
CA PRO A 78 15.68 -28.12 17.67
C PRO A 78 16.80 -27.55 18.57
N ARG A 79 17.68 -26.71 18.03
CA ARG A 79 18.75 -26.04 18.79
C ARG A 79 18.20 -25.07 19.84
N GLN A 80 17.08 -24.42 19.53
CA GLN A 80 16.36 -23.53 20.44
C GLN A 80 15.29 -24.26 21.28
N GLN A 81 15.33 -25.59 21.31
CA GLN A 81 14.38 -26.44 22.06
C GLN A 81 12.91 -26.14 21.71
N TYR A 82 12.64 -25.84 20.44
CA TYR A 82 11.32 -25.48 19.92
C TYR A 82 10.66 -24.30 20.66
N SER A 83 11.46 -23.31 21.05
CA SER A 83 10.93 -22.06 21.60
C SER A 83 10.12 -21.32 20.55
N GLY A 84 8.86 -20.99 20.86
CA GLY A 84 8.03 -20.13 20.01
C GLY A 84 8.62 -18.74 19.81
N LEU A 85 9.55 -18.29 20.67
CA LEU A 85 10.28 -17.03 20.48
C LEU A 85 11.23 -17.05 19.28
N ALA A 86 11.59 -18.24 18.78
CA ALA A 86 12.43 -18.41 17.59
C ALA A 86 11.74 -17.91 16.31
N VAL A 87 10.40 -18.00 16.29
CA VAL A 87 9.56 -17.56 15.19
C VAL A 87 8.87 -16.31 15.71
N ASN A 88 9.37 -15.14 15.31
CA ASN A 88 8.97 -13.82 15.83
C ASN A 88 7.51 -13.45 15.48
N HIS A 89 6.56 -14.21 16.03
CA HIS A 89 5.15 -14.16 15.75
C HIS A 89 4.34 -14.35 17.03
N ILE A 90 3.32 -13.51 17.22
CA ILE A 90 2.56 -13.45 18.47
C ILE A 90 1.84 -14.77 18.80
N SER A 91 1.39 -15.51 17.78
CA SER A 91 0.66 -16.77 17.95
C SER A 91 1.46 -17.85 18.67
N PHE A 92 2.79 -17.82 18.58
CA PHE A 92 3.65 -18.84 19.16
C PHE A 92 4.14 -18.49 20.58
N LYS A 93 3.80 -17.30 21.08
CA LYS A 93 4.30 -16.81 22.38
C LYS A 93 4.02 -17.77 23.54
N ASN A 94 2.87 -18.44 23.50
CA ASN A 94 2.40 -19.33 24.58
C ASN A 94 2.46 -20.82 24.21
N PHE A 95 3.06 -21.17 23.07
CA PHE A 95 3.15 -22.57 22.67
C PHE A 95 4.11 -23.32 23.60
N SER A 96 3.72 -24.52 24.02
CA SER A 96 4.68 -25.43 24.63
C SER A 96 5.68 -25.90 23.58
N LYS A 97 6.81 -26.46 24.02
CA LYS A 97 7.82 -27.03 23.11
C LYS A 97 7.23 -28.12 22.22
N ALA A 98 6.33 -28.93 22.78
CA ALA A 98 5.65 -30.00 22.04
C ALA A 98 4.68 -29.42 21.01
N ASP A 99 3.90 -28.40 21.38
CA ASP A 99 2.96 -27.74 20.46
C ASP A 99 3.70 -27.06 19.31
N MET A 100 4.82 -26.39 19.61
CA MET A 100 5.65 -25.74 18.59
C MET A 100 6.27 -26.75 17.62
N ALA A 101 6.80 -27.86 18.13
CA ALA A 101 7.34 -28.94 17.30
C ALA A 101 6.26 -29.54 16.39
N ALA A 102 5.09 -29.86 16.96
CA ALA A 102 3.98 -30.43 16.21
C ALA A 102 3.43 -29.45 15.16
N HIS A 103 3.26 -28.18 15.53
CA HIS A 103 2.81 -27.14 14.62
C HIS A 103 3.77 -26.94 13.46
N PHE A 104 5.06 -26.80 13.76
CA PHE A 104 6.10 -26.66 12.73
C PHE A 104 6.11 -27.84 11.77
N GLN A 105 6.06 -29.07 12.30
CA GLN A 105 6.06 -30.26 11.46
C GLN A 105 4.86 -30.30 10.52
N LYS A 106 3.66 -30.00 11.03
CA LYS A 106 2.43 -29.94 10.19
C LYS A 106 2.54 -28.88 9.11
N ALA A 107 2.96 -27.66 9.46
CA ALA A 107 3.14 -26.57 8.52
C ALA A 107 4.17 -26.90 7.44
N TYR A 108 5.30 -27.50 7.85
CA TYR A 108 6.35 -27.92 6.94
C TYR A 108 5.89 -29.00 5.96
N CYS A 109 5.18 -30.02 6.44
CA CYS A 109 4.59 -31.05 5.59
C CYS A 109 3.56 -30.46 4.62
N TYR A 110 2.69 -29.57 5.10
CA TYR A 110 1.69 -28.90 4.27
C TYR A 110 2.35 -28.08 3.14
N LEU A 111 3.45 -27.37 3.45
CA LEU A 111 4.20 -26.60 2.47
C LEU A 111 5.00 -27.46 1.49
N LYS A 112 5.49 -28.64 1.92
CA LYS A 112 6.21 -29.56 1.01
C LYS A 112 5.29 -30.32 0.07
N ASP A 113 4.02 -30.45 0.40
CA ASP A 113 3.05 -31.10 -0.47
C ASP A 113 2.79 -30.26 -1.72
N THR A 114 3.17 -30.79 -2.89
CA THR A 114 3.03 -30.14 -4.20
C THR A 114 1.60 -30.15 -4.74
N THR A 115 0.70 -30.90 -4.08
CA THR A 115 -0.74 -30.86 -4.39
C THR A 115 -1.41 -29.60 -3.83
N ASN A 116 -0.86 -29.02 -2.76
CA ASN A 116 -1.33 -27.77 -2.18
C ASN A 116 -0.87 -26.58 -3.03
N LYS A 117 -1.67 -26.20 -4.03
CA LYS A 117 -1.40 -25.04 -4.92
C LYS A 117 -2.26 -23.83 -4.51
N ASP A 118 -1.98 -22.68 -5.13
CA ASP A 118 -2.82 -21.47 -5.03
C ASP A 118 -2.99 -20.92 -3.60
N LEU A 119 -1.89 -20.88 -2.84
CA LEU A 119 -1.88 -20.36 -1.48
C LEU A 119 -2.22 -18.86 -1.46
N THR A 120 -3.45 -18.55 -1.06
CA THR A 120 -4.00 -17.18 -1.07
C THR A 120 -4.51 -16.78 0.32
N TYR A 121 -3.98 -15.67 0.82
CA TYR A 121 -4.26 -15.11 2.13
C TYR A 121 -4.89 -13.73 1.99
N SER A 122 -5.77 -13.35 2.91
CA SER A 122 -6.37 -12.02 2.95
C SER A 122 -6.51 -11.51 4.36
N THR A 123 -6.17 -10.24 4.59
CA THR A 123 -6.38 -9.57 5.88
C THR A 123 -7.86 -9.45 6.28
N THR A 124 -8.78 -9.66 5.33
CA THR A 124 -10.23 -9.62 5.58
C THR A 124 -10.80 -10.94 6.10
N LYS A 125 -10.00 -12.02 6.08
CA LYS A 125 -10.40 -13.37 6.49
C LYS A 125 -9.66 -13.79 7.74
N MET A 126 -10.36 -14.50 8.62
CA MET A 126 -9.73 -15.18 9.76
C MET A 126 -9.29 -16.56 9.32
N TYR A 127 -8.04 -16.91 9.62
CA TYR A 127 -7.45 -18.21 9.34
C TYR A 127 -7.25 -18.97 10.64
N MET A 128 -7.58 -20.26 10.64
CA MET A 128 -7.29 -21.13 11.78
C MET A 128 -5.81 -21.50 11.73
N GLN A 129 -5.00 -20.81 12.53
CA GLN A 129 -3.55 -20.96 12.49
C GLN A 129 -3.06 -22.33 12.96
N TRP A 130 -3.92 -23.16 13.56
CA TRP A 130 -3.59 -24.51 14.04
C TRP A 130 -4.24 -25.63 13.23
N ALA A 131 -5.12 -25.30 12.27
CA ALA A 131 -5.78 -26.30 11.44
C ALA A 131 -4.82 -26.75 10.33
N GLU A 132 -4.95 -27.99 9.85
CA GLU A 132 -4.17 -28.50 8.70
C GLU A 132 -4.70 -27.96 7.36
N ASP A 133 -5.14 -26.71 7.36
CA ASP A 133 -5.47 -25.95 6.17
C ASP A 133 -4.34 -24.97 5.83
N GLY A 134 -4.45 -24.27 4.70
CA GLY A 134 -3.44 -23.26 4.32
C GLY A 134 -3.19 -22.20 5.40
N GLY A 135 -4.15 -21.97 6.31
CA GLY A 135 -4.03 -21.04 7.43
C GLY A 135 -2.86 -21.34 8.37
N ILE A 136 -2.39 -22.60 8.46
CA ILE A 136 -1.23 -22.99 9.28
C ILE A 136 0.07 -22.29 8.87
N LEU A 137 0.17 -21.88 7.60
CA LEU A 137 1.35 -21.22 7.07
C LEU A 137 1.39 -19.72 7.37
N LEU A 138 0.24 -19.12 7.69
CA LEU A 138 0.09 -17.67 7.83
C LEU A 138 1.09 -17.05 8.82
N PRO A 139 1.31 -17.60 10.03
CA PRO A 139 2.29 -17.03 10.97
C PRO A 139 3.71 -16.97 10.42
N TYR A 140 4.11 -17.96 9.61
CA TYR A 140 5.44 -18.01 9.00
C TYR A 140 5.57 -17.01 7.86
N ILE A 141 4.51 -16.86 7.05
CA ILE A 141 4.43 -15.87 5.97
C ILE A 141 4.54 -14.45 6.55
N GLU A 142 3.79 -14.14 7.60
CA GLU A 142 3.80 -12.82 8.24
C GLU A 142 5.16 -12.49 8.87
N THR A 143 5.90 -13.52 9.33
CA THR A 143 7.23 -13.34 9.93
C THR A 143 8.28 -12.94 8.89
N ILE A 144 8.28 -13.54 7.70
CA ILE A 144 9.30 -13.29 6.67
C ILE A 144 8.98 -12.12 5.75
N MET A 145 7.73 -11.63 5.77
CA MET A 145 7.26 -10.62 4.82
C MET A 145 8.06 -9.32 4.89
N ALA A 146 8.37 -8.84 6.10
CA ALA A 146 9.14 -7.62 6.30
C ALA A 146 10.56 -7.73 5.71
N ASP A 147 11.22 -8.85 5.95
CA ASP A 147 12.59 -9.09 5.47
C ASP A 147 12.63 -9.21 3.94
N LEU A 148 11.67 -9.93 3.35
CA LEU A 148 11.58 -10.08 1.89
C LEU A 148 11.22 -8.76 1.19
N LEU A 149 10.42 -7.89 1.83
CA LEU A 149 10.13 -6.54 1.34
C LEU A 149 11.40 -5.67 1.35
N GLN A 150 12.19 -5.71 2.42
CA GLN A 150 13.46 -4.96 2.51
C GLN A 150 14.46 -5.40 1.43
N GLN A 151 14.48 -6.69 1.11
CA GLN A 151 15.34 -7.27 0.08
C GLN A 151 14.83 -7.04 -1.36
N ALA A 152 13.65 -6.41 -1.52
CA ALA A 152 12.97 -6.21 -2.80
C ALA A 152 12.70 -7.53 -3.57
N ARG A 153 12.44 -8.63 -2.85
CA ARG A 153 12.17 -9.97 -3.42
C ARG A 153 10.68 -10.29 -3.58
N LEU A 154 9.82 -9.34 -3.20
CA LEU A 154 8.37 -9.46 -3.32
C LEU A 154 7.85 -8.57 -4.44
N LYS A 155 6.85 -9.08 -5.16
CA LYS A 155 6.07 -8.27 -6.08
C LYS A 155 4.93 -7.63 -5.31
N VAL A 156 4.94 -6.30 -5.22
CA VAL A 156 3.88 -5.52 -4.59
C VAL A 156 3.02 -4.90 -5.68
N ILE A 157 1.72 -5.21 -5.67
CA ILE A 157 0.71 -4.60 -6.52
C ILE A 157 -0.13 -3.70 -5.63
N GLU A 158 -0.09 -2.40 -5.86
CA GLU A 158 -0.99 -1.49 -5.17
C GLU A 158 -2.42 -1.77 -5.64
N LYS A 159 -3.32 -2.05 -4.69
CA LYS A 159 -4.76 -1.99 -4.98
C LYS A 159 -5.02 -0.50 -5.14
N PHE A 160 -5.38 -0.07 -6.34
CA PHE A 160 -5.96 1.26 -6.51
C PHE A 160 -7.19 1.33 -5.62
N VAL A 161 -7.02 1.78 -4.38
CA VAL A 161 -8.06 2.55 -3.72
C VAL A 161 -8.20 3.69 -4.69
N LYS A 162 -9.27 3.69 -5.49
CA LYS A 162 -9.64 4.89 -6.24
C LYS A 162 -9.40 6.00 -5.24
N PRO A 163 -8.50 6.97 -5.49
CA PRO A 163 -8.44 8.10 -4.61
C PRO A 163 -9.90 8.49 -4.47
N GLN A 164 -10.38 8.61 -3.24
CA GLN A 164 -11.47 9.52 -3.04
C GLN A 164 -10.89 10.89 -3.43
N LEU A 165 -10.67 11.10 -4.74
CA LEU A 165 -10.97 12.33 -5.41
C LEU A 165 -12.24 12.76 -4.71
N PRO A 166 -12.31 13.98 -4.12
CA PRO A 166 -13.59 14.46 -3.67
C PRO A 166 -14.50 14.23 -4.85
N VAL A 167 -15.46 13.31 -4.72
CA VAL A 167 -16.37 12.99 -5.80
C VAL A 167 -17.16 14.29 -5.90
N THR A 168 -16.69 15.20 -6.74
CA THR A 168 -17.44 16.33 -7.24
C THR A 168 -18.48 15.71 -8.15
N SER A 169 -19.39 14.93 -7.55
CA SER A 169 -20.57 14.44 -8.23
C SER A 169 -21.30 15.69 -8.64
N TYR A 170 -21.39 15.88 -9.95
CA TYR A 170 -22.20 16.93 -10.51
C TYR A 170 -23.63 16.39 -10.60
N LYS A 171 -24.60 17.24 -10.28
CA LYS A 171 -26.00 17.00 -10.57
C LYS A 171 -26.30 17.61 -11.94
N MET A 172 -26.88 16.80 -12.80
CA MET A 172 -27.47 17.27 -14.06
C MET A 172 -28.93 17.60 -13.80
N ILE A 173 -29.32 18.82 -14.15
CA ILE A 173 -30.68 19.34 -14.01
C ILE A 173 -31.12 19.83 -15.37
N PHE A 174 -32.38 19.60 -15.74
CA PHE A 174 -32.99 20.17 -16.94
C PHE A 174 -33.58 21.54 -16.62
N GLU A 175 -33.19 22.54 -17.39
CA GLU A 175 -33.68 23.92 -17.32
C GLU A 175 -34.50 24.22 -18.59
N PRO A 176 -35.81 24.46 -18.48
CA PRO A 176 -36.62 24.83 -19.64
C PRO A 176 -36.39 26.30 -20.01
N VAL A 177 -36.00 26.56 -21.25
CA VAL A 177 -35.85 27.92 -21.82
C VAL A 177 -36.53 27.97 -23.19
N ASN A 178 -37.50 28.88 -23.35
CA ASN A 178 -38.26 29.05 -24.61
C ASN A 178 -38.83 27.74 -25.20
N GLY A 179 -39.30 26.84 -24.34
CA GLY A 179 -39.90 25.56 -24.75
C GLY A 179 -38.91 24.45 -25.10
N ASN A 180 -37.60 24.67 -24.94
CA ASN A 180 -36.57 23.65 -25.09
C ASN A 180 -35.90 23.37 -23.73
N ASP A 181 -35.60 22.11 -23.45
CA ASP A 181 -34.92 21.70 -22.22
C ASP A 181 -33.39 21.73 -22.42
N PHE A 182 -32.69 22.45 -21.55
CA PHE A 182 -31.23 22.58 -21.57
C PHE A 182 -30.61 21.92 -20.35
N ARG A 183 -29.46 21.26 -20.54
CA ARG A 183 -28.76 20.60 -19.42
C ARG A 183 -27.91 21.61 -18.66
N VAL A 184 -28.03 21.58 -17.33
CA VAL A 184 -27.22 22.36 -16.41
C VAL A 184 -26.46 21.41 -15.49
N PHE A 185 -25.14 21.57 -15.45
CA PHE A 185 -24.26 20.77 -14.61
C PHE A 185 -23.84 21.61 -13.40
N ARG A 186 -24.19 21.14 -12.20
CA ARG A 186 -23.85 21.80 -10.93
C ARG A 186 -23.09 20.86 -10.01
N LEU A 187 -22.13 21.37 -9.26
CA LEU A 187 -21.54 20.66 -8.14
C LEU A 187 -22.56 20.49 -7.00
N ASN A 188 -22.35 19.51 -6.13
CA ASN A 188 -23.19 19.30 -4.94
C ASN A 188 -23.29 20.53 -4.02
N ASN A 189 -22.26 21.40 -4.01
CA ASN A 189 -22.27 22.65 -3.25
C ASN A 189 -23.08 23.77 -3.92
N GLY A 190 -23.81 23.47 -5.01
CA GLY A 190 -24.62 24.43 -5.76
C GLY A 190 -23.84 25.24 -6.79
N LYS A 191 -22.51 25.17 -6.82
CA LYS A 191 -21.70 25.91 -7.79
C LYS A 191 -21.93 25.35 -9.20
N GLN A 192 -22.34 26.23 -10.11
CA GLN A 192 -22.56 25.88 -11.50
C GLN A 192 -21.23 25.68 -12.23
N ILE A 193 -21.14 24.57 -12.95
CA ILE A 193 -19.96 24.21 -13.77
C ILE A 193 -20.21 24.63 -15.21
N PHE A 194 -21.40 24.32 -15.73
CA PHE A 194 -21.73 24.52 -17.14
C PHE A 194 -23.24 24.70 -17.33
N ARG A 195 -23.61 25.56 -18.29
CA ARG A 195 -24.98 25.79 -18.76
C ARG A 195 -25.03 25.62 -20.27
N GLU A 196 -25.81 24.66 -20.74
CA GLU A 196 -26.00 24.46 -22.17
C GLU A 196 -26.73 25.64 -22.83
N SER A 197 -27.68 26.28 -22.13
CA SER A 197 -28.41 27.45 -22.63
C SER A 197 -27.52 28.68 -22.83
N THR A 198 -26.59 28.94 -21.92
CA THR A 198 -25.62 30.05 -22.04
C THR A 198 -24.64 29.79 -23.18
N PHE A 199 -24.13 28.56 -23.28
CA PHE A 199 -23.24 28.17 -24.37
C PHE A 199 -23.91 28.25 -25.75
N ALA A 200 -25.17 27.80 -25.87
CA ALA A 200 -25.94 27.91 -27.09
C ALA A 200 -26.19 29.37 -27.51
N ALA A 201 -26.50 30.25 -26.55
CA ALA A 201 -26.64 31.68 -26.81
C ALA A 201 -25.33 32.34 -27.25
N GLU A 202 -24.20 31.96 -26.63
CA GLU A 202 -22.87 32.46 -26.98
C GLU A 202 -22.42 32.00 -28.38
N GLN A 203 -22.72 30.75 -28.78
CA GLN A 203 -22.45 30.29 -30.14
C GLN A 203 -23.30 30.99 -31.19
N GLN A 204 -24.56 31.31 -30.86
CA GLN A 204 -25.42 32.10 -31.76
C GLN A 204 -24.92 33.55 -31.87
N LEU A 205 -24.37 34.14 -30.80
CA LEU A 205 -23.74 35.47 -30.82
C LEU A 205 -22.41 35.51 -31.60
N ALA A 206 -21.65 34.41 -31.63
CA ALA A 206 -20.42 34.31 -32.44
C ALA A 206 -20.68 34.41 -33.96
N THR A 207 -21.90 34.10 -34.40
CA THR A 207 -22.30 34.23 -35.81
C THR A 207 -22.59 35.68 -36.22
N PHE A 208 -22.86 36.59 -35.26
CA PHE A 208 -23.21 37.99 -35.52
C PHE A 208 -22.04 38.99 -35.41
N TYR A 209 -20.87 38.56 -34.94
CA TYR A 209 -19.66 39.40 -34.87
C TYR A 209 -18.41 38.60 -35.26
N PRO A 210 -18.12 38.43 -36.56
CA PRO A 210 -16.83 37.93 -37.01
C PRO A 210 -15.73 38.94 -36.64
N ARG A 211 -14.60 38.44 -36.14
CA ARG A 211 -13.37 39.21 -35.94
C ARG A 211 -12.78 39.65 -37.29
#